data_AF-A0A916ZWB7-F1
#
_entry.id   AF-A0A916ZWB7-F1
#
_cell.length_a   1.000
_cell.length_b   1.000
_cell.length_c   1.000
_cell.angle_alpha   90.00
_cell.angle_beta   90.00
_cell.angle_gamma   90.00
#
_symmetry.space_group_name_H-M   'P 1'
#
loop_
_entity.id
_entity.type
_entity.pdbx_description
1 polymer ?
#
loop_
_entity_poly.entity_id
_entity_poly.type
_entity_poly.pdbx_seq_one_letter_code
_entity_poly.pdbx_strand_id
1 'polypeptide(L)' 'MKKTIIKELFWFVMSALIALILAFVFLGLLNLTSSEQTMNSFEKLFTIQLYIVGWIVSFITIYIFRIVIKGIIKFL' A
#
# COMPACT_ATOMS: atom_id res chain seq x y z
N MET A 1 -16.05 -13.58 -18.59
CA MET A 1 -15.91 -12.10 -18.60
C MET A 1 -16.45 -11.45 -17.33
N LYS A 2 -17.77 -11.44 -17.07
CA LYS A 2 -18.34 -10.81 -15.84
C LYS A 2 -17.74 -11.34 -14.52
N LYS A 3 -17.63 -12.67 -14.38
CA LYS A 3 -17.02 -13.31 -13.19
C LYS A 3 -15.55 -12.91 -12.96
N THR A 4 -14.78 -12.78 -14.05
CA THR A 4 -13.37 -12.38 -14.00
C THR A 4 -13.23 -10.93 -13.55
N ILE A 5 -14.06 -10.02 -14.08
CA ILE A 5 -14.06 -8.60 -13.72
C ILE A 5 -14.42 -8.42 -12.24
N ILE A 6 -15.46 -9.10 -11.76
CA ILE A 6 -15.86 -9.03 -10.33
C ILE A 6 -14.72 -9.53 -9.43
N LYS A 7 -14.06 -10.63 -9.81
CA LYS A 7 -12.93 -11.18 -9.06
C LYS A 7 -11.75 -10.20 -9.00
N GLU A 8 -11.41 -9.55 -10.10
CA GLU A 8 -10.31 -8.57 -10.12
C GLU A 8 -10.67 -7.28 -9.37
N LEU A 9 -11.91 -6.81 -9.46
CA LEU A 9 -12.39 -5.68 -8.65
C LEU A 9 -12.34 -6.00 -7.15
N PHE A 10 -12.73 -7.21 -6.76
CA PHE A 10 -12.61 -7.65 -5.38
C PHE A 10 -11.15 -7.63 -4.91
N TRP A 11 -10.23 -8.17 -5.71
CA TRP A 11 -8.79 -8.11 -5.41
C TRP A 11 -8.27 -6.68 -5.32
N PHE A 12 -8.71 -5.79 -6.20
CA PHE A 12 -8.35 -4.37 -6.18
C PHE A 12 -8.76 -3.71 -4.86
N VAL A 13 -10.00 -3.89 -4.43
CA VAL A 13 -10.50 -3.32 -3.17
C VAL A 13 -9.76 -3.92 -1.98
N MET A 14 -9.55 -5.25 -1.96
CA MET A 14 -8.83 -5.90 -0.87
C MET A 14 -7.37 -5.41 -0.77
N SER A 15 -6.67 -5.31 -1.89
CA SER A 15 -5.31 -4.77 -1.93
C SER A 15 -5.26 -3.31 -1.48
N ALA A 16 -6.25 -2.49 -1.86
CA ALA A 16 -6.36 -1.10 -1.42
C ALA A 16 -6.55 -0.96 0.10
N LEU A 17 -7.38 -1.81 0.70
CA LEU A 17 -7.60 -1.84 2.15
C LEU A 17 -6.33 -2.29 2.90
N ILE A 18 -5.68 -3.35 2.42
CA ILE A 18 -4.43 -3.85 3.01
C ILE A 18 -3.33 -2.78 2.90
N ALA A 19 -3.24 -2.09 1.77
CA ALA A 19 -2.26 -1.03 1.54
C ALA A 19 -2.39 0.14 2.53
N LEU A 20 -3.57 0.43 3.09
CA LEU A 20 -3.73 1.45 4.12
C LEU A 20 -2.92 1.11 5.37
N ILE A 21 -2.96 -0.16 5.79
CA ILE A 21 -2.20 -0.65 6.94
C ILE A 21 -0.70 -0.67 6.61
N LEU A 22 -0.34 -1.16 5.42
CA LEU A 22 1.07 -1.22 4.99
C LEU A 22 1.68 0.18 4.81
N ALA A 23 0.90 1.21 4.49
CA ALA A 23 1.41 2.58 4.39
C ALA A 23 2.02 3.06 5.72
N PHE A 24 1.41 2.71 6.86
CA PHE A 24 2.00 2.99 8.18
C PHE A 24 3.31 2.24 8.40
N VAL A 25 3.36 0.96 7.98
CA VAL A 25 4.59 0.15 8.05
C VAL A 25 5.68 0.78 7.18
N PHE A 26 5.36 1.21 5.97
CA PHE A 26 6.28 1.87 5.05
C PHE A 26 6.86 3.15 5.65
N LEU A 27 6.01 4.02 6.21
CA LEU A 27 6.45 5.25 6.86
C LEU A 27 7.33 4.96 8.08
N GLY A 28 6.95 3.98 8.91
CA GLY A 28 7.70 3.58 10.09
C GLY A 28 9.07 2.98 9.75
N LEU A 29 9.14 2.11 8.74
CA LEU A 29 10.40 1.50 8.30
C LEU A 29 11.41 2.53 7.79
N LEU A 30 10.92 3.61 7.19
CA LEU A 30 11.77 4.67 6.64
C LEU A 30 11.96 5.85 7.61
N ASN A 31 11.43 5.76 8.84
CA ASN A 31 11.45 6.85 9.82
C ASN A 31 10.92 8.19 9.25
N LEU A 32 9.86 8.15 8.43
CA LEU A 32 9.29 9.32 7.74
C LEU A 32 8.23 10.06 8.57
N THR A 33 8.05 9.67 9.83
CA THR A 33 7.13 10.33 10.77
C THR A 33 7.85 11.38 11.60
N SER A 34 7.15 12.45 11.98
CA SER A 34 7.67 13.46 12.91
C SER A 34 8.18 12.81 14.21
N SER A 35 9.37 13.20 14.64
CA SER A 35 9.93 12.85 15.95
C SER A 35 9.41 13.75 17.08
N GLU A 36 8.85 14.92 16.74
CA GLU A 36 8.30 15.87 17.71
C GLU A 36 6.81 15.65 17.95
N GLN A 37 6.36 15.88 19.19
CA GLN A 37 4.96 15.73 19.61
C GLN A 37 4.03 16.78 18.99
N THR A 38 4.56 17.93 18.58
CA THR A 38 3.80 19.04 17.99
C THR A 38 4.23 19.28 16.55
N MET A 39 3.43 18.77 15.60
CA MET A 39 3.66 19.02 14.18
C MET A 39 3.08 20.37 13.75
N ASN A 40 3.87 21.15 13.01
CA ASN A 40 3.37 22.36 12.33
C ASN A 40 2.39 21.97 11.20
N SER A 41 1.56 22.90 10.76
CA SER A 41 0.63 22.78 9.64
C SER A 41 1.30 22.20 8.38
N PHE A 42 2.52 22.63 8.08
CA PHE A 42 3.29 22.14 6.93
C PHE A 42 3.69 20.67 7.08
N GLU A 43 4.18 20.27 8.24
CA GLU A 43 4.60 18.89 8.49
C GLU A 43 3.41 17.94 8.48
N LYS A 44 2.25 18.36 9.00
CA LYS A 44 1.00 17.61 8.91
C LYS A 44 0.62 17.33 7.45
N LEU A 45 0.67 18.34 6.60
CA LEU A 45 0.40 18.19 5.17
C LEU A 45 1.40 17.23 4.52
N PHE A 46 2.68 17.38 4.83
CA PHE A 46 3.73 16.53 4.29
C PHE A 46 3.59 15.07 4.72
N THR A 47 3.24 14.80 5.98
CA THR A 47 2.97 13.43 6.46
C THR A 47 1.77 12.80 5.76
N ILE A 48 0.71 13.55 5.50
CA ILE A 48 -0.45 13.05 4.74
C ILE A 48 -0.02 12.73 3.30
N GLN A 49 0.77 13.59 2.66
CA GLN A 49 1.29 13.31 1.31
C GLN A 49 2.17 12.06 1.29
N LEU A 50 3.09 11.92 2.24
CA LEU A 50 3.93 10.74 2.39
C LEU A 50 3.12 9.48 2.66
N TYR A 51 2.05 9.57 3.45
CA TYR A 51 1.14 8.46 3.66
C TYR A 51 0.44 8.02 2.37
N ILE A 52 -0.03 8.97 1.56
CA ILE A 52 -0.61 8.67 0.24
C ILE A 52 0.43 7.99 -0.67
N VAL A 53 1.66 8.49 -0.69
CA VAL A 53 2.77 7.86 -1.44
C VAL A 53 3.03 6.43 -0.93
N GLY A 54 3.13 6.24 0.39
CA GLY A 54 3.33 4.94 1.01
C GLY A 54 2.19 3.96 0.70
N TRP A 55 0.96 4.45 0.63
CA TRP A 55 -0.21 3.68 0.22
C TRP A 55 -0.10 3.22 -1.24
N ILE A 56 0.26 4.11 -2.17
CA ILE A 56 0.46 3.76 -3.59
C ILE A 56 1.57 2.72 -3.73
N VAL A 57 2.71 2.93 -3.09
CA VAL A 57 3.86 2.01 -3.13
C VAL A 57 3.47 0.64 -2.58
N SER A 58 2.76 0.61 -1.44
CA SER A 58 2.29 -0.63 -0.82
C SER A 58 1.30 -1.37 -1.72
N PHE A 59 0.36 -0.64 -2.32
CA PHE A 59 -0.63 -1.18 -3.23
C PHE A 59 0.01 -1.85 -4.45
N ILE A 60 0.96 -1.15 -5.10
CA ILE A 60 1.71 -1.70 -6.25
C ILE A 60 2.50 -2.95 -5.83
N THR A 61 3.15 -2.90 -4.67
CA THR A 61 3.95 -4.02 -4.16
C THR A 61 3.10 -5.27 -3.94
N ILE A 62 1.89 -5.14 -3.39
CA ILE A 62 0.96 -6.27 -3.22
C ILE A 62 0.65 -6.94 -4.57
N TYR A 63 0.44 -6.15 -5.63
CA TYR A 63 0.18 -6.68 -6.97
C TYR A 63 1.39 -7.38 -7.57
N ILE A 64 2.59 -6.83 -7.40
CA ILE A 64 3.84 -7.46 -7.83
C ILE A 64 3.99 -8.82 -7.14
N PHE A 65 3.86 -8.88 -5.81
CA PHE A 65 3.92 -10.14 -5.05
C PHE A 65 2.87 -11.14 -5.51
N ARG A 66 1.64 -10.69 -5.80
CA ARG A 66 0.57 -11.56 -6.33
C ARG A 66 0.95 -12.19 -7.67
N ILE A 67 1.62 -11.44 -8.56
CA ILE A 67 2.09 -11.97 -9.85
C ILE A 67 3.23 -12.98 -9.62
N VAL A 68 4.19 -12.63 -8.75
CA VAL A 68 5.33 -13.50 -8.42
C VAL A 68 4.86 -14.83 -7.83
N ILE A 69 3.97 -14.80 -6.83
CA ILE A 69 3.43 -16.02 -6.18
C ILE A 69 2.70 -16.90 -7.20
N LYS A 70 1.88 -16.31 -8.09
CA LYS A 70 1.24 -17.06 -9.17
C LYS A 70 2.25 -17.72 -10.11
N GLY A 71 3.36 -17.03 -10.40
CA GLY A 71 4.46 -17.57 -11.19
C GLY A 71 5.15 -18.76 -10.50
N ILE A 72 5.47 -18.62 -9.22
CA ILE A 72 6.10 -19.68 -8.41
C ILE A 72 5.20 -20.90 -8.32
N ILE A 73 3.91 -20.73 -7.97
CA ILE A 73 2.95 -21.84 -7.87
C ILE A 73 2.74 -22.56 -9.21
N LYS A 74 2.92 -21.87 -10.34
CA LYS A 74 2.82 -22.50 -11.66
C LYS A 74 4.04 -23.37 -11.99
N PHE A 75 5.19 -23.04 -11.41
CA PHE A 75 6.45 -23.73 -11.67
C PHE A 75 6.68 -24.93 -10.73
N LEU A 76 6.10 -24.87 -9.52
CA LEU A 76 6.13 -25.92 -8.50
C LEU A 76 5.03 -26.95 -8.71
#